data_AF-A0A2E3AA97-F1
#
_entry.id   AF-A0A2E3AA97-F1
#
_cell.length_a   1.000
_cell.length_b   1.000
_cell.length_c   1.000
_cell.angle_alpha   90.00
_cell.angle_beta   90.00
_cell.angle_gamma   90.00
#
_symmetry.space_group_name_H-M   'P 1'
#
loop_
_entity.id
_entity.type
_entity.pdbx_description
1 polymer ?
#
loop_
_entity_poly.entity_id
_entity_poly.type
_entity_poly.pdbx_seq_one_letter_code
_entity_poly.pdbx_strand_id
1 'polypeptide(L)'
;MKEDFLHFLWKHQKFPSTQPQTTQWISVQVLNPVTINRYSEPDFFDSRITFDALEWAGNVEVHVKSSDWFSHQHHKGKNYDSVILRVVWEDDIAVMTKSGYVLPTLELSKVVEKMD
;
A
#
# COMPACT_ATOMS: atom_id res chain seq x y z
N MET A 1 -10.99 7.45 -9.77
CA MET A 1 -9.73 7.85 -9.08
C MET A 1 -8.57 7.61 -10.04
N LYS A 2 -7.43 8.32 -9.92
CA LYS A 2 -6.21 8.05 -10.69
C LYS A 2 -5.08 7.61 -9.75
N GLU A 3 -4.24 6.68 -10.17
CA GLU A 3 -3.09 6.20 -9.36
C GLU A 3 -2.15 7.35 -8.97
N ASP A 4 -1.82 8.26 -9.88
CA ASP A 4 -0.98 9.45 -9.58
C ASP A 4 -1.48 10.26 -8.37
N PHE A 5 -2.80 10.34 -8.19
CA PHE A 5 -3.37 11.04 -7.03
C PHE A 5 -3.19 10.24 -5.74
N LEU A 6 -3.33 8.90 -5.79
CA LEU A 6 -3.04 8.04 -4.65
C LEU A 6 -1.55 8.07 -4.30
N HIS A 7 -0.67 8.08 -5.29
CA HIS A 7 0.76 8.28 -5.09
C HIS A 7 1.03 9.60 -4.38
N PHE A 8 0.36 10.69 -4.78
CA PHE A 8 0.47 11.98 -4.11
C PHE A 8 -0.01 11.91 -2.66
N LEU A 9 -1.20 11.36 -2.40
CA LEU A 9 -1.76 11.22 -1.06
C LEU A 9 -0.83 10.41 -0.15
N TRP A 10 -0.36 9.26 -0.64
CA TRP A 10 0.56 8.39 0.10
C TRP A 10 1.90 9.06 0.34
N LYS A 11 2.58 9.54 -0.71
CA LYS A 11 3.91 10.17 -0.59
C LYS A 11 3.93 11.33 0.40
N HIS A 12 2.89 12.16 0.39
CA HIS A 12 2.80 13.34 1.24
C HIS A 12 2.01 13.10 2.53
N GLN A 13 1.55 11.86 2.77
CA GLN A 13 0.72 11.46 3.90
C GLN A 13 -0.47 12.45 4.10
N LYS A 14 -1.11 12.83 3.00
CA LYS A 14 -2.18 13.86 2.95
C LYS A 14 -3.56 13.26 3.16
N PHE A 15 -3.75 12.57 4.26
CA PHE A 15 -5.03 12.01 4.69
C PHE A 15 -5.22 12.24 6.21
N PRO A 16 -6.47 12.30 6.70
CA PRO A 16 -6.76 12.86 8.04
C PRO A 16 -6.34 11.96 9.21
N SER A 17 -6.20 10.65 9.00
CA SER A 17 -5.84 9.71 10.06
C SER A 17 -4.33 9.69 10.33
N THR A 18 -3.95 9.88 11.59
CA THR A 18 -2.56 9.77 12.06
C THR A 18 -2.10 8.32 12.23
N GLN A 19 -3.04 7.37 12.33
CA GLN A 19 -2.80 5.93 12.42
C GLN A 19 -3.93 5.20 11.67
N PRO A 20 -3.93 5.24 10.32
CA PRO A 20 -4.92 4.51 9.55
C PRO A 20 -4.78 3.01 9.81
N GLN A 21 -5.87 2.27 9.63
CA GLN A 21 -5.88 0.82 9.76
C GLN A 21 -6.00 0.16 8.38
N THR A 22 -5.36 -0.99 8.22
CA THR A 22 -5.59 -1.85 7.06
C THR A 22 -7.02 -2.39 7.06
N THR A 23 -7.42 -3.01 5.94
CA THR A 23 -8.70 -3.73 5.85
C THR A 23 -8.76 -4.97 6.75
N GLN A 24 -7.64 -5.35 7.35
CA GLN A 24 -7.53 -6.37 8.41
C GLN A 24 -7.44 -5.78 9.83
N TRP A 25 -7.74 -4.48 9.99
CA TRP A 25 -7.74 -3.76 11.29
C TRP A 25 -6.37 -3.61 11.96
N ILE A 26 -5.28 -3.76 11.19
CA ILE A 26 -3.91 -3.58 11.68
C ILE A 26 -3.55 -2.11 11.59
N SER A 27 -3.02 -1.53 12.67
CA SER A 27 -2.65 -0.11 12.68
C SER A 27 -1.40 0.11 11.83
N VAL A 28 -1.40 1.17 11.01
CA VAL A 28 -0.30 1.51 10.12
C VAL A 28 0.27 2.86 10.52
N GLN A 29 1.59 2.93 10.71
CA GLN A 29 2.30 4.20 10.84
C GLN A 29 3.55 4.19 9.95
N VAL A 30 3.72 5.25 9.16
CA VAL A 30 4.88 5.44 8.28
C VAL A 30 5.98 6.14 9.06
N LEU A 31 7.14 5.48 9.19
CA LEU A 31 8.30 6.00 9.93
C LEU A 31 9.25 6.83 9.06
N ASN A 32 9.41 6.47 7.79
CA ASN A 32 10.33 7.14 6.88
C ASN A 32 9.64 7.43 5.53
N PRO A 33 9.61 8.69 5.05
CA PRO A 33 9.03 9.02 3.76
C PRO A 33 9.75 8.31 2.62
N VAL A 34 8.95 7.85 1.67
CA VAL A 34 9.35 6.81 0.72
C VAL A 34 10.05 7.36 -0.52
N THR A 35 10.96 6.59 -1.12
CA THR A 35 11.58 6.92 -2.42
C THR A 35 10.69 6.38 -3.55
N ILE A 36 10.20 7.27 -4.41
CA ILE A 36 9.45 6.86 -5.62
C ILE A 36 10.37 6.06 -6.53
N ASN A 37 9.88 4.92 -6.97
CA ASN A 37 10.47 4.15 -8.03
C ASN A 37 9.93 4.59 -9.40
N ARG A 38 10.81 4.64 -10.41
CA ARG A 38 10.44 5.02 -11.79
C ARG A 38 10.65 3.89 -12.80
N TYR A 39 10.91 2.68 -12.32
CA TYR A 39 11.14 1.48 -13.13
C TYR A 39 9.97 0.49 -12.98
N SER A 40 9.97 -0.61 -13.74
CA SER A 40 8.95 -1.68 -13.72
C SER A 40 9.04 -2.56 -12.47
N GLU A 41 8.91 -1.93 -11.32
CA GLU A 41 9.21 -2.42 -9.99
C GLU A 41 8.20 -1.77 -9.03
N PRO A 42 8.10 -2.19 -7.76
CA PRO A 42 7.10 -1.62 -6.85
C PRO A 42 7.17 -0.11 -6.74
N ASP A 43 6.03 0.58 -6.63
CA ASP A 43 5.95 2.05 -6.76
C ASP A 43 6.88 2.84 -5.84
N PHE A 44 7.19 2.26 -4.69
CA PHE A 44 7.79 2.93 -3.55
C PHE A 44 8.80 2.00 -2.84
N PHE A 45 10.08 2.38 -2.82
CA PHE A 45 11.18 1.59 -2.26
C PHE A 45 11.56 1.98 -0.83
N ASP A 46 12.04 1.00 -0.06
CA ASP A 46 12.67 1.17 1.27
C ASP A 46 11.78 1.92 2.27
N SER A 47 10.48 1.64 2.25
CA SER A 47 9.55 2.11 3.26
C SER A 47 9.86 1.47 4.61
N ARG A 48 9.80 2.27 5.66
CA ARG A 48 9.75 1.80 7.05
C ARG A 48 8.37 2.06 7.60
N ILE A 49 7.66 1.01 7.94
CA ILE A 49 6.27 1.06 8.37
C ILE A 49 6.14 0.23 9.64
N THR A 50 5.44 0.74 10.64
CA THR A 50 5.00 -0.08 11.76
C THR A 50 3.61 -0.63 11.48
N PHE A 51 3.47 -1.94 11.66
CA PHE A 51 2.21 -2.63 11.76
C PHE A 51 1.97 -2.92 13.24
N ASP A 52 1.02 -2.21 13.83
CA ASP A 52 0.87 -2.05 15.28
C ASP A 52 2.18 -1.59 15.95
N ALA A 53 2.95 -2.51 16.55
CA ALA A 53 4.21 -2.21 17.23
C ALA A 53 5.46 -2.80 16.55
N LEU A 54 5.29 -3.54 15.45
CA LEU A 54 6.39 -4.18 14.73
C LEU A 54 6.82 -3.33 13.55
N GLU A 55 8.10 -2.98 13.49
CA GLU A 55 8.70 -2.28 12.34
C GLU A 55 9.03 -3.27 11.22
N TRP A 56 8.60 -2.93 10.02
CA TRP A 56 8.91 -3.63 8.79
C TRP A 56 9.61 -2.70 7.82
N ALA A 57 10.59 -3.26 7.09
CA ALA A 57 11.26 -2.59 5.99
C ALA A 57 10.94 -3.32 4.68
N GLY A 58 10.50 -2.57 3.67
CA GLY A 58 10.13 -3.14 2.37
C GLY A 58 9.43 -2.12 1.49
N ASN A 59 8.72 -2.63 0.48
CA ASN A 59 8.17 -1.80 -0.58
C ASN A 59 6.67 -1.56 -0.42
N VAL A 60 6.17 -0.52 -1.07
CA VAL A 60 4.74 -0.21 -1.14
C VAL A 60 4.29 -0.22 -2.59
N GLU A 61 3.14 -0.83 -2.84
CA GLU A 61 2.47 -0.81 -4.14
C GLU A 61 1.16 -0.04 -4.06
N VAL A 62 0.83 0.73 -5.09
CA VAL A 62 -0.35 1.59 -5.14
C VAL A 62 -1.19 1.29 -6.38
N HIS A 63 -2.48 1.04 -6.17
CA HIS A 63 -3.43 0.86 -7.28
C HIS A 63 -4.75 1.57 -7.00
N VAL A 64 -5.61 1.71 -8.02
CA VAL A 64 -6.99 2.12 -7.78
C VAL A 64 -7.77 0.99 -7.12
N LYS A 65 -7.73 -0.21 -7.70
CA LYS A 65 -8.40 -1.40 -7.16
C LYS A 65 -7.41 -2.46 -6.75
N SER A 66 -7.77 -3.23 -5.74
CA SER A 66 -7.00 -4.42 -5.37
C SER A 66 -6.85 -5.43 -6.51
N SER A 67 -7.86 -5.57 -7.37
CA SER A 67 -7.83 -6.44 -8.55
C SER A 67 -6.73 -6.09 -9.56
N ASP A 68 -6.26 -4.85 -9.59
CA ASP A 68 -5.24 -4.39 -10.54
C ASP A 68 -3.90 -5.10 -10.34
N TRP A 69 -3.65 -5.63 -9.13
CA TRP A 69 -2.54 -6.53 -8.83
C TRP A 69 -2.43 -7.72 -9.79
N PHE A 70 -3.58 -8.29 -10.19
CA PHE A 70 -3.63 -9.41 -11.12
C PHE A 70 -3.58 -8.95 -12.57
N SER A 71 -4.27 -7.85 -12.89
CA SER A 71 -4.26 -7.22 -14.22
C SER A 71 -2.84 -6.85 -14.67
N HIS A 72 -2.04 -6.29 -13.75
CA HIS A 72 -0.63 -5.96 -13.99
C HIS A 72 0.33 -7.14 -13.79
N GLN A 73 -0.18 -8.33 -13.44
CA GLN A 73 0.58 -9.56 -13.25
C GLN A 73 1.63 -9.53 -12.12
N HIS A 74 1.47 -8.63 -11.14
CA HIS A 74 2.39 -8.50 -10.01
C HIS A 74 2.51 -9.79 -9.19
N HIS A 75 1.42 -10.55 -9.05
CA HIS A 75 1.40 -11.90 -8.45
C HIS A 75 2.39 -12.91 -9.06
N LYS A 76 2.93 -12.67 -10.25
CA LYS A 76 3.92 -13.55 -10.91
C LYS A 76 5.37 -13.09 -10.70
N GLY A 77 5.57 -11.81 -10.36
CA GLY A 77 6.89 -11.19 -10.24
C GLY A 77 7.48 -11.41 -8.85
N LYS A 78 8.74 -11.85 -8.79
CA LYS A 78 9.45 -12.08 -7.52
C LYS A 78 9.81 -10.77 -6.81
N ASN A 79 9.99 -9.70 -7.57
CA ASN A 79 10.22 -8.37 -7.01
C ASN A 79 9.09 -7.91 -6.08
N TYR A 80 7.86 -8.32 -6.38
CA TYR A 80 6.68 -8.00 -5.56
C TYR A 80 6.61 -8.77 -4.23
N ASP A 81 7.44 -9.79 -4.01
CA ASP A 81 7.53 -10.47 -2.70
C ASP A 81 8.15 -9.55 -1.61
N SER A 82 8.75 -8.43 -2.02
CA SER A 82 9.28 -7.40 -1.11
C SER A 82 8.25 -6.34 -0.72
N VAL A 83 7.04 -6.38 -1.29
CA VAL A 83 5.94 -5.47 -0.92
C VAL A 83 5.42 -5.85 0.46
N ILE A 84 5.42 -4.88 1.37
CA ILE A 84 4.97 -5.05 2.76
C ILE A 84 3.62 -4.38 3.02
N LEU A 85 3.22 -3.42 2.17
CA LEU A 85 1.93 -2.75 2.24
C LEU A 85 1.44 -2.48 0.82
N ARG A 86 0.15 -2.63 0.62
CA ARG A 86 -0.52 -2.14 -0.58
C ARG A 86 -1.46 -1.01 -0.21
N VAL A 87 -1.47 0.05 -1.00
CA VAL A 87 -2.35 1.22 -0.80
C VAL A 87 -3.30 1.28 -1.98
N VAL A 88 -4.60 1.18 -1.73
CA VAL A 88 -5.61 1.19 -2.78
C VAL A 88 -6.67 2.24 -2.52
N TRP A 89 -7.40 2.63 -3.56
CA TRP A 89 -8.63 3.38 -3.35
C TRP A 89 -9.77 2.47 -2.90
N GLU A 90 -9.87 1.27 -3.48
CA GLU A 90 -10.92 0.28 -3.21
C GLU A 90 -10.30 -1.11 -3.04
N ASP A 91 -10.54 -1.76 -1.91
CA ASP A 91 -10.07 -3.14 -1.65
C ASP A 91 -11.15 -4.16 -2.03
N ASP A 92 -11.25 -4.45 -3.34
CA ASP A 92 -12.32 -5.28 -3.93
C ASP A 92 -12.03 -6.80 -3.93
N ILE A 93 -10.78 -7.20 -3.76
CA ILE A 93 -10.38 -8.61 -3.69
C ILE A 93 -9.14 -8.79 -2.80
N ALA A 94 -9.09 -9.91 -2.07
CA ALA A 94 -7.89 -10.33 -1.37
C ALA A 94 -6.78 -10.68 -2.37
N VAL A 95 -5.55 -10.24 -2.10
CA VAL A 95 -4.39 -10.57 -2.94
C VAL A 95 -3.26 -11.16 -2.10
N MET A 96 -2.41 -11.90 -2.80
CA MET A 96 -1.18 -12.42 -2.25
C MET A 96 -0.02 -12.25 -3.23
N THR A 97 1.18 -12.20 -2.67
CA THR A 97 2.42 -12.24 -3.42
C THR A 97 2.65 -13.63 -4.01
N LYS A 98 3.69 -13.77 -4.84
CA LYS A 98 4.10 -15.05 -5.40
C LYS A 98 4.50 -16.05 -4.31
N SER A 99 5.11 -15.57 -3.23
CA SER A 99 5.48 -16.39 -2.07
C SER A 99 4.30 -16.82 -1.20
N GLY A 100 3.08 -16.37 -1.51
CA GLY A 100 1.86 -16.68 -0.75
C GLY A 100 1.62 -15.75 0.44
N TYR A 101 2.39 -14.67 0.57
CA TYR A 101 2.16 -13.67 1.61
C TYR A 101 0.90 -12.86 1.28
N VAL A 102 -0.06 -12.83 2.20
CA VAL A 102 -1.27 -11.99 2.08
C VAL A 102 -0.88 -10.56 2.43
N LEU A 103 -1.02 -9.65 1.46
CA LEU A 103 -0.56 -8.28 1.60
C LEU A 103 -1.51 -7.47 2.52
N PRO A 104 -1.01 -6.88 3.61
CA PRO A 104 -1.74 -5.85 4.35
C PRO A 104 -2.15 -4.74 3.38
N THR A 105 -3.42 -4.35 3.42
CA THR A 105 -3.97 -3.40 2.45
C THR A 105 -4.60 -2.21 3.14
N LEU A 106 -4.15 -1.00 2.79
CA LEU A 106 -4.73 0.24 3.23
C LEU A 106 -5.68 0.78 2.15
N GLU A 107 -6.96 0.93 2.51
CA GLU A 107 -7.98 1.46 1.62
C GLU A 107 -8.23 2.95 1.90
N LEU A 108 -7.72 3.83 1.02
CA LEU A 108 -7.72 5.28 1.25
C LEU A 108 -9.11 5.91 1.17
N SER A 109 -10.07 5.35 0.43
CA SER A 109 -11.45 5.87 0.41
C SER A 109 -12.04 5.93 1.82
N LYS A 110 -11.89 4.85 2.60
CA LYS A 110 -12.33 4.76 4.00
C LYS A 110 -11.54 5.64 4.97
N VAL A 111 -10.34 6.08 4.60
CA VAL A 111 -9.53 7.00 5.41
C VAL A 111 -9.93 8.45 5.14
N VAL A 112 -10.14 8.81 3.87
CA VAL A 112 -10.47 10.17 3.44
C VAL A 112 -11.94 10.51 3.73
N GLU A 113 -12.86 9.56 3.64
CA GLU A 113 -14.28 9.78 3.91
C GLU A 113 -14.59 10.08 5.39
N LYS A 114 -13.67 9.82 6.32
CA LYS A 114 -13.80 10.20 7.74
C LYS A 114 -13.62 11.71 8.01
N MET A 115 -13.69 12.54 6.97
CA MET A 115 -13.72 14.00 7.09
C MET A 115 -15.13 14.45 7.51
N ASP A 116 -15.40 14.43 8.82
CA ASP A 116 -16.48 15.22 9.43
C ASP A 116 -16.00 16.66 9.71
#